data_AF-A0A9C9F707-F1
#
_entry.id   AF-A0A9C9F707-F1
#
_cell.length_a   1.000
_cell.length_b   1.000
_cell.length_c   1.000
_cell.angle_alpha   90.00
_cell.angle_beta   90.00
_cell.angle_gamma   90.00
#
_symmetry.space_group_name_H-M   'P 1'
#
loop_
_entity.id
_entity.type
_entity.pdbx_description
1 polymer ?
#
loop_
_entity_poly.entity_id
_entity_poly.type
_entity_poly.pdbx_seq_one_letter_code
_entity_poly.pdbx_strand_id
1 'polypeptide(L)'
;MFSEMTERIRTEVLTRLYRVQVRSEEEASKVSQQHQLSLVYNRGNDGQVQRPVKRSKKVGRNEPCPCGSGKKYKKCCGVNA
;
A
#
# COMPACT_ATOMS: atom_id res chain seq x y z
N MET A 1 36.26 14.69 -0.67
CA MET A 1 34.80 14.88 -0.82
C MET A 1 34.37 14.95 -2.29
N PHE A 2 34.81 15.92 -3.10
CA PHE A 2 34.38 16.02 -4.51
C PHE A 2 34.84 14.84 -5.39
N SER A 3 36.09 14.40 -5.25
CA SER A 3 36.63 13.26 -6.01
C SER A 3 35.84 11.96 -5.76
N GLU A 4 35.39 11.75 -4.53
CA GLU A 4 34.59 10.59 -4.15
C GLU A 4 33.18 10.66 -4.77
N MET A 5 32.59 11.86 -4.85
CA MET A 5 31.31 12.08 -5.54
C MET A 5 31.44 11.79 -7.04
N THR A 6 32.51 12.25 -7.68
CA THR A 6 32.74 12.00 -9.11
C THR A 6 32.94 10.51 -9.42
N GLU A 7 33.59 9.75 -8.54
CA GLU A 7 33.73 8.30 -8.71
C GLU A 7 32.39 7.55 -8.57
N ARG A 8 31.53 7.99 -7.64
CA ARG A 8 30.16 7.46 -7.52
C ARG A 8 29.33 7.75 -8.77
N ILE A 9 29.41 8.96 -9.31
CA ILE A 9 28.69 9.33 -10.54
C ILE A 9 29.19 8.51 -11.73
N ARG A 10 30.52 8.35 -11.89
CA ARG A 10 31.11 7.56 -12.97
C ARG A 10 30.64 6.10 -12.94
N THR A 11 30.69 5.47 -11.77
CA THR A 11 30.26 4.07 -11.60
C THR A 11 28.77 3.89 -11.83
N GLU A 12 27.93 4.84 -11.40
CA GLU A 12 26.49 4.81 -11.62
C GLU A 12 26.11 4.96 -13.10
N VAL A 13 26.76 5.90 -13.80
CA VAL A 13 26.55 6.11 -15.24
C VAL A 13 26.97 4.86 -16.02
N LEU A 14 28.14 4.30 -15.75
CA LEU A 14 28.60 3.08 -16.42
C LEU A 14 27.64 1.91 -16.18
N THR A 15 27.23 1.69 -14.93
CA THR A 15 26.29 0.61 -14.58
C THR A 15 24.96 0.76 -15.31
N ARG A 16 24.45 2.00 -15.46
CA ARG A 16 23.23 2.27 -16.23
C ARG A 16 23.44 2.00 -17.70
N LEU A 17 24.51 2.50 -18.31
CA LEU A 17 24.79 2.27 -19.73
C LEU A 17 24.90 0.78 -20.07
N TYR A 18 25.56 -0.02 -19.23
CA TYR A 18 25.67 -1.47 -19.44
C TYR A 18 24.37 -2.25 -19.20
N ARG A 19 23.41 -1.68 -18.45
CA ARG A 19 22.09 -2.30 -18.23
C ARG A 19 21.06 -1.89 -19.27
N VAL A 20 21.30 -0.80 -20.01
CA VAL A 20 20.41 -0.35 -21.08
C VAL A 20 20.64 -1.27 -22.29
N GLN A 21 19.79 -2.30 -22.39
CA GLN A 21 19.66 -3.07 -23.62
C GLN A 21 18.76 -2.28 -24.58
N VAL A 22 19.35 -1.80 -25.68
CA VAL A 22 18.58 -1.19 -26.78
C VAL A 22 17.81 -2.32 -27.46
N ARG A 23 16.53 -2.46 -27.13
CA ARG A 23 15.61 -3.38 -27.81
C ARG A 23 15.16 -2.77 -29.14
N SER A 24 14.80 -3.62 -30.10
CA SER A 24 14.19 -3.17 -31.35
C SER A 24 12.87 -2.43 -31.08
N GLU A 25 12.52 -1.48 -31.94
CA GLU A 25 11.35 -0.61 -31.79
C GLU A 25 10.03 -1.42 -31.70
N GLU A 26 9.99 -2.58 -32.36
CA GLU A 26 8.87 -3.53 -32.31
C GLU A 26 8.71 -4.23 -30.96
N GLU A 27 9.80 -4.47 -30.23
CA GLU A 27 9.77 -5.08 -28.90
C GLU A 27 9.49 -4.04 -27.81
N ALA A 28 10.00 -2.81 -27.99
CA ALA A 28 9.74 -1.70 -27.08
C ALA A 28 8.26 -1.27 -27.08
N SER A 29 7.62 -1.26 -28.25
CA SER A 29 6.19 -0.94 -28.40
C SER A 29 5.28 -1.99 -27.75
N LYS A 30 5.58 -3.29 -27.91
CA LYS A 30 4.82 -4.39 -27.26
C LYS A 30 4.89 -4.33 -25.74
N VAL A 31 6.06 -4.03 -25.17
CA VAL A 31 6.22 -3.89 -23.71
C VAL A 31 5.45 -2.67 -23.17
N SER A 32 5.44 -1.55 -23.90
CA SER A 32 4.61 -0.38 -23.53
C SER A 32 3.11 -0.68 -23.62
N GLN A 33 2.66 -1.38 -24.66
CA GLN A 33 1.26 -1.81 -24.79
C GLN A 33 0.87 -2.77 -23.65
N GLN A 34 1.73 -3.72 -23.28
CA GLN A 34 1.50 -4.61 -22.14
C GLN A 34 1.39 -3.86 -20.82
N HIS A 35 2.22 -2.84 -20.59
CA HIS A 35 2.14 -2.03 -19.37
C HIS A 35 0.85 -1.19 -19.31
N GLN A 36 0.35 -0.72 -20.46
CA GLN A 36 -0.94 -0.02 -20.57
C GLN A 36 -2.16 -0.93 -20.34
N LEU A 37 -2.05 -2.24 -20.58
CA LEU A 37 -3.16 -3.18 -20.47
C LEU A 37 -3.38 -3.75 -19.06
N SER A 38 -2.54 -3.41 -18.07
CA SER A 38 -2.69 -3.89 -16.69
C SER A 38 -3.60 -3.01 -15.80
N LEU A 39 -4.49 -2.22 -16.38
CA LEU A 39 -5.59 -1.61 -15.63
C LEU A 39 -6.73 -2.63 -15.46
N VAL A 40 -6.54 -3.56 -14.52
CA VAL A 40 -7.62 -4.45 -14.08
C VAL A 40 -8.59 -3.63 -13.24
N TYR A 41 -9.64 -3.11 -13.89
CA TYR A 41 -10.78 -2.56 -13.18
C TYR A 41 -11.54 -3.72 -12.53
N ASN A 42 -11.70 -3.68 -11.21
CA ASN A 42 -12.67 -4.51 -10.49
C ASN A 42 -14.09 -4.07 -10.88
N ARG A 43 -14.50 -4.29 -12.12
CA ARG A 43 -15.88 -4.13 -12.58
C ARG A 43 -16.62 -5.39 -12.14
N GLY A 44 -16.93 -5.43 -10.84
CA GLY A 44 -17.70 -6.49 -10.22
C GLY A 44 -19.08 -6.58 -10.84
N ASN A 45 -19.21 -7.50 -11.79
CA ASN A 45 -20.48 -8.06 -12.21
C ASN A 45 -20.91 -9.06 -11.12
N ASP A 46 -21.96 -8.72 -10.38
CA ASP A 46 -22.74 -9.60 -9.50
C ASP A 46 -21.99 -10.50 -8.51
N GLY A 47 -21.27 -9.87 -7.58
CA GLY A 47 -20.81 -10.53 -6.36
C GLY A 47 -20.82 -9.54 -5.20
N GLN A 48 -21.84 -9.65 -4.35
CA GLN A 48 -22.08 -8.92 -3.10
C GLN A 48 -21.02 -7.86 -2.76
N VAL A 49 -21.37 -6.58 -2.99
CA VAL A 49 -20.56 -5.43 -2.59
C VAL A 49 -20.23 -5.58 -1.10
N GLN A 50 -19.01 -5.99 -0.78
CA GLN A 50 -18.52 -6.03 0.59
C GLN A 50 -18.49 -4.59 1.09
N ARG A 51 -19.57 -4.19 1.76
CA ARG A 51 -19.67 -2.85 2.33
C ARG A 51 -18.54 -2.73 3.35
N PRO A 52 -17.73 -1.67 3.31
CA PRO A 52 -16.70 -1.48 4.31
C PRO A 52 -17.36 -1.49 5.69
N VAL A 53 -16.91 -2.42 6.55
CA VAL A 53 -17.44 -2.56 7.90
C VAL A 53 -17.11 -1.28 8.67
N LYS A 54 -18.13 -0.46 8.96
CA LYS A 54 -17.96 0.69 9.85
C LYS A 54 -17.54 0.16 11.21
N ARG A 55 -16.29 0.42 11.60
CA ARG A 55 -15.82 0.10 12.95
C ARG A 55 -16.72 0.83 13.94
N SER A 56 -17.32 0.10 14.86
CA SER A 56 -18.16 0.69 15.91
C SER A 56 -17.36 1.76 16.68
N LYS A 57 -18.05 2.79 17.18
CA LYS A 57 -17.44 3.85 17.98
C LYS A 57 -16.63 3.20 19.11
N LYS A 58 -15.34 3.59 19.24
CA LYS A 58 -14.50 3.12 20.34
C LYS A 58 -15.10 3.61 21.64
N VAL A 59 -15.42 2.69 22.55
CA VAL A 59 -15.94 3.03 23.89
C VAL A 59 -14.85 3.74 24.68
N GLY A 60 -15.17 4.92 25.21
CA GLY A 60 -14.27 5.69 26.05
C GLY A 60 -14.04 5.02 27.41
N ARG A 61 -12.85 5.17 27.97
CA ARG A 61 -12.44 4.54 29.25
C ARG A 61 -13.42 4.79 30.41
N ASN A 62 -14.11 5.93 30.44
CA ASN A 62 -15.07 6.31 31.48
C ASN A 62 -16.55 6.13 31.09
N GLU A 63 -16.86 5.75 29.85
CA GLU A 63 -18.24 5.54 29.37
C GLU A 63 -18.87 4.28 30.02
N PRO A 64 -20.21 4.17 30.06
CA PRO A 64 -20.87 2.94 30.50
C PRO A 64 -20.43 1.74 29.66
N CYS A 65 -20.16 0.62 30.32
CA CYS A 65 -19.63 -0.57 29.67
C CYS A 65 -20.69 -1.24 28.78
N PRO A 66 -20.38 -1.59 27.51
CA PRO A 66 -21.36 -2.14 26.57
C PRO A 66 -21.86 -3.55 26.92
N CYS A 67 -21.27 -4.22 27.93
CA CYS A 67 -21.72 -5.52 28.43
C CYS A 67 -22.95 -5.44 29.35
N GLY A 68 -23.52 -4.24 29.58
CA GLY A 68 -24.74 -4.06 30.37
C GLY A 68 -24.54 -4.09 31.89
N SER A 69 -23.31 -4.10 32.39
CA SER A 69 -23.00 -4.20 33.83
C SER A 69 -23.28 -2.92 34.64
N GLY A 70 -23.64 -1.81 33.99
CA GLY A 70 -23.82 -0.49 34.63
C GLY A 70 -22.53 0.18 35.13
N LYS A 71 -21.37 -0.49 35.02
CA LYS A 71 -20.06 0.03 35.45
C LYS A 71 -19.37 0.82 34.32
N LYS A 72 -18.45 1.72 34.67
CA LYS A 72 -17.57 2.40 33.68
C LYS A 72 -16.67 1.37 32.98
N TYR A 73 -16.40 1.54 31.69
CA TYR A 73 -15.61 0.60 30.87
C TYR A 73 -14.30 0.17 31.53
N LYS A 74 -13.53 1.12 32.08
CA LYS A 74 -12.25 0.87 32.80
C LYS A 74 -12.34 0.00 34.06
N LYS A 75 -13.54 -0.17 34.62
CA LYS A 75 -13.81 -0.98 35.82
C LYS A 75 -14.54 -2.28 35.47
N CYS A 76 -14.67 -2.60 34.19
CA CYS A 76 -15.34 -3.80 33.70
C CYS A 76 -14.54 -4.41 32.54
N CYS A 77 -15.06 -4.44 31.32
CA CYS A 77 -14.37 -5.06 30.17
C CYS A 77 -13.00 -4.43 29.84
N GLY A 78 -12.75 -3.18 30.26
CA GLY A 78 -11.49 -2.48 30.05
C GLY A 78 -10.44 -2.65 31.16
N VAL A 79 -10.62 -3.60 32.08
CA VAL A 79 -9.64 -3.88 33.16
C VAL A 79 -8.45 -4.71 32.65
N ASN A 80 -8.70 -5.61 31.70
CA ASN A 80 -7.71 -6.53 31.12
C ASN A 80 -7.63 -6.45 29.58
N ALA A 81 -8.16 -5.37 28.99
CA ALA A 81 -8.18 -5.16 27.54
C ALA A 81 -7.02 -4.29 27.07
#